data_AF-A0A497JF92-F1
#
_entry.id   AF-A0A497JF92-F1
#
_cell.length_a   1.000
_cell.length_b   1.000
_cell.length_c   1.000
_cell.angle_alpha   90.00
_cell.angle_beta   90.00
_cell.angle_gamma   90.00
#
_symmetry.space_group_name_H-M   'P 1'
#
loop_
_entity.id
_entity.type
_entity.pdbx_description
1 polymer ?
#
loop_
_entity_poly.entity_id
_entity_poly.type
_entity_poly.pdbx_seq_one_letter_code
_entity_poly.pdbx_strand_id
1 'polypeptide(L)' 'MADEAGLEELLETITGRVKDSIRDLEEAVKCIETYRGDKDKIEACILQYLSTGESSEKIV' A
#
# COMPACT_ATOMS: atom_id res chain seq x y z
N MET A 1 2.48 21.44 28.20
CA MET A 1 3.63 20.60 27.81
C MET A 1 3.28 19.13 27.62
N ALA A 2 2.29 18.56 28.33
CA ALA A 2 1.87 17.16 28.09
C ALA A 2 1.03 16.96 26.80
N ASP A 3 0.35 18.01 26.32
CA ASP A 3 -0.61 17.94 25.20
C ASP A 3 0.08 17.94 23.82
N GLU A 4 1.25 18.58 23.73
CA GLU A 4 1.96 18.80 22.47
C GLU A 4 2.72 17.52 22.02
N ALA A 5 3.33 16.81 22.98
CA ALA A 5 4.00 15.53 22.72
C ALA A 5 3.01 14.42 22.30
N GLY A 6 1.81 14.39 22.88
CA GLY A 6 0.76 13.44 22.49
C GLY A 6 0.15 13.75 21.12
N LEU A 7 0.04 15.03 20.76
CA LEU A 7 -0.39 15.44 19.43
C LEU A 7 0.63 15.05 18.35
N GLU A 8 1.93 15.24 18.63
CA GLU A 8 3.00 14.88 17.71
C GLU A 8 3.02 13.36 17.43
N GLU A 9 2.91 12.53 18.46
CA GLU A 9 2.81 11.06 18.31
C GLU A 9 1.58 10.62 17.48
N LEU A 10 0.43 11.28 17.68
CA LEU A 10 -0.77 11.03 16.89
C LEU A 10 -0.57 11.43 15.43
N LEU A 11 0.06 12.56 15.16
CA LEU A 11 0.34 13.03 13.80
C LEU A 11 1.33 12.11 13.08
N GLU A 12 2.38 11.65 13.77
CA GLU A 12 3.31 10.67 13.22
C GLU A 12 2.61 9.35 12.88
N THR A 13 1.74 8.87 13.77
CA THR A 13 0.94 7.66 13.56
C THR A 13 0.02 7.79 12.35
N ILE A 14 -0.71 8.90 12.25
CA ILE A 14 -1.61 9.17 11.12
C ILE A 14 -0.81 9.27 9.82
N THR A 15 0.32 9.99 9.85
CA THR A 15 1.18 10.16 8.68
C THR A 15 1.74 8.82 8.19
N GLY A 16 2.18 7.95 9.11
CA GLY A 16 2.64 6.60 8.78
C GLY A 16 1.56 5.79 8.08
N ARG A 17 0.33 5.78 8.62
CA ARG A 17 -0.81 5.05 8.04
C ARG A 17 -1.23 5.59 6.67
N VAL A 18 -1.17 6.91 6.48
CA VAL A 18 -1.44 7.54 5.18
C VAL A 18 -0.38 7.13 4.16
N LYS A 19 0.89 7.12 4.56
CA LYS A 19 1.99 6.68 3.69
C LYS A 19 1.85 5.22 3.27
N ASP A 20 1.50 4.34 4.20
CA ASP A 20 1.23 2.93 3.88
C ASP A 20 0.06 2.78 2.91
N SER A 21 -1.04 3.52 3.14
CA SER A 21 -2.21 3.50 2.24
C SER A 21 -1.87 3.98 0.82
N ILE A 22 -1.03 5.02 0.70
CA ILE A 22 -0.55 5.49 -0.60
C ILE A 22 0.24 4.40 -1.30
N ARG A 23 1.15 3.72 -0.59
CA ARG A 23 1.95 2.63 -1.14
C ARG A 23 1.07 1.47 -1.62
N ASP A 24 0.03 1.13 -0.86
CA ASP A 24 -0.92 0.07 -1.25
C ASP A 24 -1.69 0.43 -2.53
N LEU A 25 -2.06 1.70 -2.69
CA LEU A 25 -2.71 2.19 -3.91
C LEU A 25 -1.76 2.22 -5.11
N GLU A 26 -0.51 2.66 -4.92
CA GLU A 26 0.51 2.64 -5.97
C GLU A 26 0.75 1.22 -6.49
N GLU A 27 0.83 0.23 -5.60
CA GLU A 27 1.02 -1.15 -6.04
C GLU A 27 -0.22 -1.71 -6.73
N ALA A 28 -1.42 -1.36 -6.27
CA ALA A 28 -2.65 -1.76 -6.95
C ALA A 28 -2.71 -1.21 -8.39
N VAL A 29 -2.26 0.03 -8.60
CA VAL A 29 -2.13 0.62 -9.94
C VAL A 29 -1.12 -0.16 -10.78
N LYS A 30 0.05 -0.50 -10.22
CA LYS A 30 1.05 -1.33 -10.94
C LYS A 30 0.48 -2.68 -11.35
N CYS A 31 -0.25 -3.37 -10.47
CA CYS A 31 -0.91 -4.64 -10.81
C CYS A 31 -1.88 -4.48 -12.00
N ILE A 32 -2.68 -3.40 -12.01
CA ILE A 32 -3.63 -3.09 -13.09
C ILE A 32 -2.91 -2.82 -14.41
N GLU A 33 -1.80 -2.09 -14.37
CA GLU A 33 -1.02 -1.75 -15.56
C GLU A 33 -0.29 -2.97 -16.13
N THR A 34 0.36 -3.76 -15.28
CA THR A 34 1.10 -4.97 -15.65
C THR A 34 0.21 -6.04 -16.28
N TYR A 35 -0.97 -6.30 -15.69
CA TYR A 35 -1.88 -7.36 -16.13
C TYR A 35 -3.10 -6.83 -16.89
N ARG A 36 -2.94 -5.70 -17.60
CA ARG A 36 -4.03 -5.04 -18.31
C ARG A 36 -4.81 -6.02 -19.19
N GLY A 37 -6.11 -6.14 -18.92
CA GLY A 37 -7.04 -7.00 -19.67
C GLY A 37 -7.19 -8.42 -19.11
N ASP A 38 -6.41 -8.78 -18.08
CA ASP A 38 -6.49 -10.05 -17.36
C ASP A 38 -6.91 -9.81 -15.91
N LYS A 39 -8.22 -9.73 -15.68
CA LYS A 39 -8.82 -9.38 -14.38
C LYS A 39 -8.34 -10.30 -13.26
N ASP A 40 -8.24 -11.60 -13.53
CA ASP A 40 -7.90 -12.60 -12.52
C ASP A 40 -6.45 -12.43 -12.05
N LYS A 41 -5.53 -12.09 -12.97
CA LYS A 41 -4.15 -11.77 -12.61
C LYS A 41 -4.01 -10.45 -11.87
N ILE A 42 -4.80 -9.43 -12.22
CA ILE A 42 -4.85 -8.17 -11.48
C ILE A 42 -5.25 -8.43 -10.02
N GLU A 43 -6.34 -9.18 -9.82
CA GLU A 43 -6.85 -9.50 -8.47
C GLU A 43 -5.84 -10.32 -7.66
N ALA A 44 -5.25 -11.35 -8.27
CA ALA A 44 -4.22 -12.17 -7.62
C ALA A 44 -3.00 -11.34 -7.20
N CYS A 45 -2.53 -10.43 -8.06
CA CYS A 45 -1.41 -9.53 -7.78
C CYS A 45 -1.68 -8.62 -6.58
N ILE A 46 -2.85 -7.96 -6.56
CA ILE A 46 -3.24 -7.06 -5.47
C ILE A 46 -3.34 -7.83 -4.15
N LEU A 47 -4.02 -8.99 -4.15
CA LEU A 47 -4.18 -9.80 -2.95
C LEU A 47 -2.86 -10.34 -2.42
N GLN A 48 -1.95 -10.72 -3.32
CA GLN A 48 -0.61 -11.15 -2.92
C GLN A 48 0.16 -10.02 -2.24
N TYR A 49 0.19 -8.83 -2.85
CA TYR A 49 0.85 -7.67 -2.24
C TYR A 49 0.29 -7.34 -0.85
N LEU A 50 -1.04 -7.29 -0.71
CA LEU A 50 -1.67 -7.01 0.59
C LEU A 50 -1.37 -8.08 1.65
N SER A 51 -1.06 -9.32 1.22
CA SER A 51 -0.75 -10.44 2.12
C SER A 51 0.74 -10.52 2.49
N THR A 52 1.65 -10.18 1.57
CA THR A 52 3.10 -10.40 1.74
C THR A 52 3.91 -9.11 1.83
N GLY A 53 3.35 -7.98 1.40
CA GLY A 53 4.08 -6.72 1.20
C GLY A 53 5.07 -6.75 0.03
N GLU A 54 5.09 -7.82 -0.77
CA GLU A 54 6.01 -7.95 -1.90
C GLU A 54 5.41 -7.38 -3.20
N SER A 55 6.14 -6.46 -3.83
CA SER A 55 5.74 -5.81 -5.08
C SER A 55 5.68 -6.78 -6.26
N SER A 56 4.76 -6.48 -7.19
CA SER A 56 4.49 -7.19 -8.44
C SER A 56 5.72 -7.40 -9.32
N GLU A 57 6.73 -6.54 -9.21
CA GLU A 57 7.98 -6.61 -10.00
C GLU A 57 8.81 -7.88 -9.73
N LYS A 58 8.59 -8.60 -8.62
CA LYS A 58 9.27 -9.88 -8.35
C LYS A 58 8.57 -11.11 -8.94
N ILE A 59 7.34 -10.96 -9.43
CA ILE A 59 6.48 -12.08 -9.81
C ILE A 59 6.52 -12.34 -11.34
N VAL A 60 7.05 -11.39 -12.11
CA VAL A 60 7.15 -11.47 -13.58
C VAL A 60 8.53 -11.95 -14.03
#